data_AF-A0A519SSH9-F1
#
_entry.id   AF-A0A519SSH9-F1
#
_cell.length_a   1.000
_cell.length_b   1.000
_cell.length_c   1.000
_cell.angle_alpha   90.00
_cell.angle_beta   90.00
_cell.angle_gamma   90.00
#
_symmetry.space_group_name_H-M   'P 1'
#
loop_
_entity.id
_entity.type
_entity.pdbx_description
1 polymer ?
#
loop_
_entity_poly.entity_id
_entity_poly.type
_entity_poly.pdbx_seq_one_letter_code
_entity_poly.pdbx_strand_id
1 'polypeptide(L)'
;METKAQSETLFYQNGNVKVTQSRYITISKTYAMRNISSVQTFQIIKSKTIPILLLIVGILILAFADGKIIGGLLSLLGVIIIVFNNNEYAVRISTNSGEVNSIVSSDKSYIQEIVNALNEAIIHRG
;
A
#
# COMPACT_ATOMS: atom_id res chain seq x y z
N MET A 1 -15.34 -7.28 -41.21
CA MET A 1 -15.17 -8.16 -40.02
C MET A 1 -15.30 -7.27 -38.80
N GLU A 2 -16.53 -7.14 -38.29
CA GLU A 2 -16.81 -6.35 -37.08
C GLU A 2 -16.44 -7.18 -35.85
N THR A 3 -15.32 -6.85 -35.23
CA THR A 3 -14.98 -7.37 -33.91
C THR A 3 -15.96 -6.77 -32.91
N LYS A 4 -16.93 -7.56 -32.44
CA LYS A 4 -17.79 -7.22 -31.30
C LYS A 4 -16.90 -6.86 -30.11
N ALA A 5 -16.69 -5.56 -29.88
CA ALA A 5 -16.28 -5.07 -28.59
C ALA A 5 -17.48 -5.25 -27.66
N GLN A 6 -17.55 -6.43 -27.03
CA GLN A 6 -18.49 -6.66 -25.95
C GLN A 6 -18.22 -5.58 -24.89
N SER A 7 -19.22 -4.76 -24.61
CA SER A 7 -19.15 -3.65 -23.67
C SER A 7 -18.78 -4.18 -22.27
N GLU A 8 -17.49 -4.28 -21.96
CA GLU A 8 -17.04 -4.61 -20.62
C GLU A 8 -17.36 -3.43 -19.68
N THR A 9 -18.07 -3.72 -18.59
CA THR A 9 -18.33 -2.71 -17.56
C THR A 9 -17.01 -2.30 -16.91
N LEU A 10 -16.74 -0.99 -16.93
CA LEU A 10 -15.61 -0.36 -16.26
C LEU A 10 -16.06 0.10 -14.87
N PHE A 11 -15.45 -0.44 -13.82
CA PHE A 11 -15.77 -0.08 -12.44
C PHE A 11 -14.84 1.02 -11.91
N TYR A 12 -13.58 0.99 -12.32
CA TYR A 12 -12.60 1.99 -11.91
C TYR A 12 -11.49 2.15 -12.95
N GLN A 13 -11.07 3.39 -13.17
CA GLN A 13 -9.90 3.71 -13.97
C GLN A 13 -9.23 4.94 -13.41
N ASN A 14 -8.01 4.76 -12.93
CA ASN A 14 -7.13 5.85 -12.54
C ASN A 14 -5.75 5.47 -13.06
N GLY A 15 -5.19 6.23 -14.01
CA GLY A 15 -4.00 5.97 -14.85
C GLY A 15 -3.22 4.65 -14.69
N ASN A 16 -2.83 4.32 -13.46
CA ASN A 16 -2.01 3.19 -13.06
C ASN A 16 -2.79 1.89 -12.71
N VAL A 17 -4.12 1.98 -12.58
CA VAL A 17 -5.02 0.91 -12.17
C VAL A 17 -6.31 0.98 -13.00
N LYS A 18 -6.72 -0.17 -13.54
CA LYS A 18 -7.97 -0.35 -14.27
C LYS A 18 -8.69 -1.59 -13.75
N VAL A 19 -9.94 -1.43 -13.34
CA VAL A 19 -10.83 -2.50 -12.89
C VAL A 19 -11.97 -2.63 -13.89
N THR A 20 -12.01 -3.75 -14.60
CA THR A 20 -13.14 -4.14 -15.47
C THR A 20 -13.82 -5.38 -14.91
N GLN A 21 -14.97 -5.74 -15.50
CA GLN A 21 -15.69 -6.97 -15.14
C GLN A 21 -14.81 -8.24 -15.26
N SER A 22 -13.90 -8.28 -16.22
CA SER A 22 -13.11 -9.48 -16.54
C SER A 22 -11.69 -9.42 -15.99
N ARG A 23 -11.12 -8.22 -15.83
CA ARG A 23 -9.70 -8.01 -15.52
C ARG A 23 -9.48 -6.88 -14.52
N TYR A 24 -8.56 -7.14 -13.60
CA TYR A 24 -7.94 -6.13 -12.76
C TYR A 24 -6.50 -5.92 -13.22
N ILE A 25 -6.22 -4.74 -13.78
CA ILE A 25 -4.94 -4.37 -14.35
C ILE A 25 -4.29 -3.34 -13.44
N THR A 26 -3.08 -3.64 -12.99
CA THR A 26 -2.20 -2.71 -12.28
C THR A 26 -0.98 -2.41 -13.15
N ILE A 27 -0.12 -1.48 -12.73
CA ILE A 27 1.17 -1.20 -13.38
C ILE A 27 1.99 -2.48 -13.57
N SER A 28 2.01 -3.36 -12.56
CA SER A 28 2.95 -4.48 -12.51
C SER A 28 2.36 -5.79 -13.03
N LYS A 29 1.06 -6.02 -12.81
CA LYS A 29 0.40 -7.31 -13.05
C LYS A 29 -1.05 -7.13 -13.49
N THR A 30 -1.49 -8.06 -14.33
CA THR A 30 -2.91 -8.23 -14.70
C THR A 30 -3.45 -9.49 -14.04
N TYR A 31 -4.57 -9.34 -13.34
CA TYR A 31 -5.28 -10.42 -12.68
C TYR A 31 -6.61 -10.65 -13.39
N ALA A 32 -6.92 -11.90 -13.68
CA ALA A 32 -8.26 -12.24 -14.16
C ALA A 32 -9.22 -12.20 -12.97
N MET A 33 -10.32 -11.43 -13.09
CA MET A 33 -11.29 -11.27 -12.00
C MET A 33 -11.83 -12.62 -11.52
N ARG A 34 -11.98 -13.61 -12.43
CA ARG A 34 -12.42 -14.98 -12.11
C ARG A 34 -11.57 -15.70 -11.05
N ASN A 35 -10.29 -15.35 -10.93
CA ASN A 35 -9.35 -15.99 -10.02
C ASN A 35 -9.27 -15.29 -8.66
N ILE A 36 -9.94 -14.14 -8.52
CA ILE A 36 -9.99 -13.36 -7.29
C ILE A 36 -11.25 -13.82 -6.53
N SER A 37 -11.05 -14.31 -5.31
CA SER A 37 -12.11 -14.77 -4.41
C SER A 37 -12.55 -13.68 -3.43
N SER A 38 -11.62 -12.87 -2.95
CA SER A 38 -11.92 -11.72 -2.09
C SER A 38 -10.85 -10.64 -2.22
N VAL A 39 -11.21 -9.43 -1.81
CA VAL A 39 -10.32 -8.25 -1.82
C VAL A 39 -10.48 -7.49 -0.51
N GLN A 40 -9.36 -7.02 0.03
CA GLN A 40 -9.33 -6.30 1.30
C GLN A 40 -8.21 -5.27 1.36
N THR A 41 -8.43 -4.22 2.14
CA THR A 41 -7.42 -3.21 2.47
C THR A 41 -6.48 -3.79 3.52
N PHE A 42 -5.21 -4.00 3.18
CA PHE A 42 -4.19 -4.49 4.10
C PHE A 42 -3.26 -3.36 4.51
N GLN A 43 -3.12 -3.11 5.82
CA GLN A 43 -2.21 -2.09 6.33
C GLN A 43 -0.82 -2.69 6.61
N ILE A 44 0.19 -2.15 5.94
CA ILE A 44 1.61 -2.46 6.15
C ILE A 44 2.12 -1.50 7.22
N ILE A 45 2.21 -2.00 8.45
CA ILE A 45 2.76 -1.24 9.57
C ILE A 45 4.28 -1.22 9.43
N LYS A 46 4.85 -0.04 9.17
CA LYS A 46 6.30 0.11 9.18
C LYS A 46 6.79 0.15 10.62
N SER A 47 7.82 -0.65 10.92
CA SER A 47 8.40 -0.68 12.26
C SER A 47 9.02 0.67 12.60
N LYS A 48 8.64 1.21 13.76
CA LYS A 48 9.24 2.42 14.33
C LYS A 48 10.31 2.11 15.39
N THR A 49 10.60 0.84 15.63
CA THR A 49 11.51 0.40 16.69
C THR A 49 12.92 0.94 16.50
N ILE A 50 13.47 0.85 15.29
CA ILE A 50 14.82 1.33 14.97
C ILE A 50 14.97 2.84 15.21
N PRO A 51 14.11 3.72 14.64
CA PRO A 51 14.29 5.15 14.85
C PRO A 51 13.95 5.60 16.27
N ILE A 52 13.06 4.91 16.99
CA ILE A 52 12.82 5.15 18.42
C ILE A 52 14.08 4.82 19.23
N LEU A 53 14.71 3.67 18.97
CA LEU A 53 15.96 3.30 19.64
C LEU A 53 17.08 4.32 19.33
N LEU A 54 17.20 4.74 18.08
CA LEU A 54 18.17 5.77 17.66
C LEU A 54 17.95 7.09 18.41
N LEU A 55 16.69 7.50 18.57
CA LEU A 55 16.31 8.71 19.29
C LEU A 55 16.67 8.62 20.78
N ILE A 56 16.40 7.48 21.42
CA ILE A 56 16.77 7.23 22.83
C ILE A 56 18.29 7.28 23.00
N VAL A 57 19.05 6.61 22.12
CA VAL A 57 20.51 6.63 22.16
C VAL A 57 21.05 8.06 21.95
N GLY A 58 20.49 8.82 20.99
CA GLY A 58 20.86 10.21 20.78
C GLY A 58 20.63 11.09 22.01
N ILE A 59 19.49 10.91 22.70
CA ILE A 59 19.17 11.64 23.94
C ILE A 59 20.13 11.26 25.07
N LEU A 60 20.49 9.97 25.21
CA LEU A 60 21.46 9.54 26.21
C LEU A 60 22.84 10.16 25.96
N ILE A 61 23.28 10.23 24.70
CA ILE A 61 24.57 10.85 24.33
C ILE A 61 24.56 12.36 24.58
N LEU A 62 23.41 13.04 24.39
CA LEU A 62 23.25 14.47 24.71
C LEU A 62 23.49 14.80 26.19
N ALA A 63 23.29 13.83 27.09
CA ALA A 63 23.52 14.02 28.53
C ALA A 63 25.01 14.12 28.89
N PHE A 64 25.93 13.73 27.99
CA PHE A 64 27.37 13.83 28.19
C PHE A 64 27.95 15.11 27.58
N ALA A 65 28.88 15.76 28.28
CA ALA A 65 29.44 17.07 27.88
C ALA A 65 30.10 17.06 26.50
N ASP A 66 30.85 16.01 26.18
CA ASP A 66 31.56 15.85 24.91
C ASP A 66 30.66 15.31 23.78
N GLY A 67 29.48 14.78 24.14
CA GLY A 67 28.56 14.12 23.22
C GLY A 67 27.52 15.03 22.59
N LYS A 68 27.43 16.32 22.98
CA LYS A 68 26.29 17.19 22.63
C LYS A 68 26.05 17.34 21.12
N ILE A 69 27.10 17.47 20.32
CA ILE A 69 26.99 17.62 18.86
C ILE A 69 26.51 16.31 18.23
N ILE A 70 27.12 15.19 18.63
CA ILE A 70 26.82 13.85 18.09
C ILE A 70 25.41 13.40 18.51
N GLY A 71 25.07 13.55 19.78
CA GLY A 71 23.75 13.23 20.31
C GLY A 71 22.66 14.07 19.66
N GLY A 72 22.91 15.37 19.47
CA GLY A 72 21.98 16.27 18.77
C GLY A 72 21.71 15.81 17.34
N LEU A 73 22.75 15.44 16.58
CA LEU A 73 22.62 14.96 15.22
C LEU A 73 21.86 13.62 15.15
N LEU A 74 22.15 12.68 16.05
CA LEU A 74 21.47 11.39 16.13
C LEU A 74 19.98 11.54 16.50
N SER A 75 19.66 12.38 17.48
CA SER A 75 18.27 12.65 17.85
C SER A 75 17.50 13.32 16.70
N LEU A 76 18.13 14.27 15.99
CA LEU A 76 17.51 14.92 14.83
C LEU A 76 17.21 13.90 13.72
N LEU A 77 18.16 13.03 13.40
CA LEU A 77 17.98 11.95 12.43
C LEU A 77 16.87 10.98 12.85
N GLY A 78 16.80 10.62 14.13
CA GLY A 78 15.75 9.77 14.68
C GLY A 78 14.36 10.38 14.49
N VAL A 79 14.21 11.67 14.79
CA VAL A 79 12.95 12.41 14.59
C VAL A 79 12.57 12.46 13.11
N ILE A 80 13.52 12.78 12.22
CA ILE A 80 13.29 12.82 10.77
C ILE A 80 12.77 11.46 10.29
N ILE A 81 13.46 10.36 10.64
CA ILE A 81 13.04 9.02 10.21
C ILE A 81 11.63 8.69 10.74
N ILE A 82 11.27 9.06 11.98
CA ILE A 82 9.92 8.83 12.51
C ILE A 82 8.86 9.58 11.71
N VAL A 83 9.11 10.83 11.34
CA VAL A 83 8.17 11.69 10.61
C VAL A 83 7.96 11.18 9.18
N PHE A 84 9.02 10.69 8.53
CA PHE A 84 8.92 10.16 7.16
C PHE A 84 8.45 8.70 7.10
N ASN A 85 8.52 7.95 8.21
CA ASN A 85 8.13 6.54 8.25
C ASN A 85 6.61 6.35 8.44
N ASN A 86 5.86 6.76 7.42
CA ASN A 86 4.41 6.58 7.36
C ASN A 86 4.03 5.14 7.03
N ASN A 87 2.88 4.71 7.56
CA ASN A 87 2.29 3.41 7.23
C ASN A 87 1.89 3.38 5.75
N GLU A 88 1.95 2.19 5.17
CA GLU A 88 1.51 1.96 3.80
C GLU A 88 0.26 1.09 3.81
N TYR A 89 -0.55 1.22 2.76
CA TYR A 89 -1.78 0.46 2.56
C TYR A 89 -1.66 -0.29 1.25
N ALA A 90 -2.14 -1.52 1.23
CA ALA A 90 -2.07 -2.39 0.08
C ALA A 90 -3.45 -2.94 -0.28
N VAL A 91 -3.72 -3.06 -1.57
CA VAL A 91 -4.85 -3.85 -2.06
C VAL A 91 -4.43 -5.32 -2.02
N ARG A 92 -4.87 -6.03 -1.00
CA ARG A 92 -4.64 -7.47 -0.87
C ARG A 92 -5.76 -8.22 -1.55
N ILE A 93 -5.39 -9.06 -2.50
CA ILE A 93 -6.30 -9.93 -3.21
C ILE A 93 -6.04 -11.37 -2.75
N SER A 94 -7.13 -12.10 -2.51
CA SER A 94 -7.08 -13.53 -2.25
C SER A 94 -7.46 -14.27 -3.52
N THR A 95 -6.65 -15.26 -3.87
CA THR A 95 -6.82 -16.08 -5.08
C THR A 95 -6.72 -17.55 -4.71
N ASN A 96 -7.05 -18.43 -5.66
CA ASN A 96 -6.90 -19.88 -5.47
C ASN A 96 -5.46 -20.31 -5.17
N SER A 97 -4.46 -19.47 -5.47
CA SER A 97 -3.04 -19.71 -5.20
C SER A 97 -2.52 -19.04 -3.92
N GLY A 98 -3.39 -18.38 -3.16
CA GLY A 98 -3.04 -17.64 -1.94
C GLY A 98 -3.31 -16.15 -2.03
N GLU A 99 -2.84 -15.42 -1.01
CA GLU A 99 -2.99 -13.97 -0.88
C GLU A 99 -1.79 -13.23 -1.47
N VAL A 100 -2.04 -12.14 -2.20
CA VAL A 100 -0.99 -11.28 -2.74
C VAL A 100 -1.35 -9.80 -2.63
N ASN A 101 -0.36 -8.97 -2.35
CA ASN A 101 -0.52 -7.52 -2.38
C ASN A 101 -0.30 -7.04 -3.83
N SER A 102 -1.34 -6.45 -4.42
CA SER A 102 -1.32 -6.08 -5.85
C SER A 102 -0.74 -4.68 -6.10
N ILE A 103 -1.12 -3.72 -5.26
CA ILE A 103 -0.60 -2.35 -5.26
C ILE A 103 -0.43 -1.88 -3.82
N VAL A 104 0.55 -1.01 -3.59
CA VAL A 104 0.86 -0.40 -2.30
C VAL A 104 0.91 1.11 -2.48
N SER A 105 0.30 1.85 -1.56
CA SER A 105 0.31 3.31 -1.51
C SER A 105 0.23 3.80 -0.06
N SER A 106 0.84 4.95 0.24
CA SER A 106 0.64 5.62 1.53
C SER A 106 -0.75 6.27 1.65
N ASP A 107 -1.45 6.45 0.52
CA ASP A 107 -2.81 7.00 0.49
C ASP A 107 -3.85 5.90 0.76
N LYS A 108 -4.46 5.96 1.94
CA LYS A 108 -5.53 5.03 2.34
C LYS A 108 -6.79 5.19 1.48
N SER A 109 -7.15 6.42 1.10
CA SER A 109 -8.37 6.68 0.32
C SER A 109 -8.24 6.06 -1.06
N TYR A 110 -7.10 6.25 -1.71
CA TYR A 110 -6.81 5.65 -3.01
C TYR A 110 -6.91 4.11 -2.99
N ILE A 111 -6.34 3.47 -1.97
CA ILE A 111 -6.43 2.01 -1.81
C ILE A 111 -7.87 1.57 -1.56
N GLN A 112 -8.61 2.31 -0.73
CA GLN A 112 -9.99 1.98 -0.40
C GLN A 112 -10.92 2.10 -1.62
N GLU A 113 -10.75 3.13 -2.46
CA GLU A 113 -11.48 3.27 -3.72
C GLU A 113 -11.28 2.07 -4.64
N ILE A 114 -10.04 1.60 -4.79
CA ILE A 114 -9.73 0.42 -5.60
C ILE A 114 -10.37 -0.84 -5.01
N VAL A 115 -10.29 -1.04 -3.70
CA VAL A 115 -10.93 -2.18 -3.02
C VAL A 115 -12.45 -2.16 -3.20
N ASN A 116 -13.07 -0.98 -3.09
CA ASN A 116 -14.52 -0.84 -3.29
C ASN A 116 -14.90 -1.19 -4.73
N ALA A 117 -14.19 -0.66 -5.73
CA ALA A 117 -14.45 -0.97 -7.12
C ALA A 117 -14.24 -2.45 -7.46
N LEU A 118 -13.23 -3.10 -6.85
CA LEU A 118 -13.02 -4.54 -7.00
C LEU A 118 -14.15 -5.35 -6.36
N ASN A 119 -14.65 -4.93 -5.20
CA ASN A 119 -15.81 -5.56 -4.57
C ASN A 119 -17.07 -5.44 -5.43
N GLU A 120 -17.35 -4.26 -5.99
CA GLU A 120 -18.46 -4.06 -6.93
C GLU A 120 -18.33 -4.95 -8.16
N ALA A 121 -17.11 -5.05 -8.73
CA ALA A 121 -16.85 -5.92 -9.86
C ALA A 121 -17.02 -7.41 -9.54
N ILE A 122 -16.73 -7.85 -8.31
CA ILE A 122 -16.98 -9.22 -7.83
C ILE A 122 -18.49 -9.47 -7.69
N ILE A 123 -19.23 -8.54 -7.07
CA ILE A 123 -20.68 -8.63 -6.89
C ILE A 123 -21.38 -8.69 -8.25
N HIS A 124 -20.98 -7.85 -9.21
CA HIS A 124 -21.58 -7.84 -10.54
C HIS A 124 -21.28 -9.11 -11.38
N ARG A 125 -20.32 -9.94 -10.95
CA ARG A 125 -19.98 -11.21 -11.59
C ARG A 125 -20.76 -12.39 -10.98
N GLY A 126 -21.09 -12.33 -9.69
CA GLY A 126 -21.74 -13.40 -8.93
C GLY A 126 -23.26 -13.27 -8.95
#